data_AF-A0A382MN15-F1
#
_entry.id   AF-A0A382MN15-F1
#
_cell.length_a   1.000
_cell.length_b   1.000
_cell.length_c   1.000
_cell.angle_alpha   90.00
_cell.angle_beta   90.00
_cell.angle_gamma   90.00
#
_symmetry.space_group_name_H-M   'P 1'
#
loop_
_entity.id
_entity.type
_entity.pdbx_description
1 polymer ?
#
loop_
_entity_poly.entity_id
_entity_poly.type
_entity_poly.pdbx_seq_one_letter_code
_entity_poly.pdbx_strand_id
1 'polypeptide(L)' 'NIFYSWLPLIRYENSAGIGLAIRKELMKHRGFIGTADVRSPTVPIDTRTKEELNDLIKALGKNITDI' A
#
# COMPACT_ATOMS: atom_id res chain seq x y z
N ASN A 1 -4.11 -21.20 4.61
CA ASN A 1 -3.20 -20.56 5.59
C ASN A 1 -3.21 -19.06 5.30
N ILE A 2 -3.67 -18.24 6.26
CA ILE A 2 -3.88 -16.79 6.11
C ILE A 2 -2.60 -16.02 5.79
N PHE A 3 -1.44 -16.50 6.25
CA PHE A 3 -0.17 -15.83 6.00
C PHE A 3 0.14 -15.75 4.49
N TYR A 4 0.02 -16.88 3.78
CA TYR A 4 0.35 -16.95 2.36
C TYR A 4 -0.61 -16.15 1.47
N SER A 5 -1.85 -15.92 1.90
CA SER A 5 -2.77 -15.05 1.15
C SER A 5 -2.39 -13.57 1.25
N TRP A 6 -1.72 -13.15 2.32
CA TRP A 6 -1.28 -11.75 2.50
C TRP A 6 0.15 -11.50 2.07
N LEU A 7 0.93 -12.56 1.82
CA LEU A 7 2.35 -12.47 1.50
C LEU A 7 2.67 -11.50 0.35
N PRO A 8 1.88 -11.40 -0.74
CA PRO A 8 2.15 -10.43 -1.80
C PRO A 8 2.09 -8.97 -1.31
N LEU A 9 1.09 -8.62 -0.50
CA LEU A 9 0.95 -7.28 0.08
C LEU A 9 2.07 -7.00 1.09
N ILE A 10 2.36 -7.95 1.98
CA ILE A 10 3.44 -7.84 2.97
C ILE A 10 4.78 -7.58 2.26
N ARG A 11 5.06 -8.29 1.16
CA ARG A 11 6.27 -8.08 0.38
C ARG A 11 6.29 -6.70 -0.26
N TYR A 12 5.19 -6.26 -0.84
CA TYR A 12 5.09 -4.97 -1.52
C TYR A 12 5.29 -3.78 -0.56
N GLU A 13 4.69 -3.83 0.63
CA GLU A 13 4.89 -2.82 1.67
C GLU A 13 6.32 -2.77 2.21
N ASN A 14 7.08 -3.86 2.12
CA ASN A 14 8.48 -3.94 2.54
C ASN A 14 9.48 -3.55 1.43
N SER A 15 9.02 -2.80 0.42
CA SER A 15 9.90 -2.22 -0.60
C SER A 15 10.81 -1.14 0.00
N ALA A 16 12.11 -1.27 -0.19
CA ALA A 16 13.10 -0.32 0.32
C ALA A 16 12.87 1.08 -0.25
N GLY A 17 12.98 2.11 0.59
CA GLY A 17 12.84 3.52 0.20
C GLY A 17 11.40 4.05 0.11
N ILE A 18 10.42 3.22 -0.27
CA ILE A 18 9.01 3.65 -0.47
C ILE A 18 7.99 2.94 0.41
N GLY A 19 8.39 1.93 1.20
CA GLY A 19 7.48 1.14 2.01
C GLY A 19 6.64 1.95 3.01
N LEU A 20 7.16 3.06 3.53
CA LEU A 20 6.38 3.96 4.39
C LEU A 20 5.28 4.68 3.60
N ALA A 21 5.60 5.19 2.41
CA ALA A 21 4.64 5.87 1.55
C ALA A 21 3.52 4.93 1.11
N ILE A 22 3.85 3.67 0.77
CA ILE A 22 2.85 2.63 0.45
C ILE A 22 1.88 2.41 1.61
N ARG A 23 2.40 2.24 2.84
CA ARG A 23 1.54 2.04 4.03
C ARG A 23 0.65 3.24 4.30
N LYS A 24 1.18 4.46 4.15
CA LYS A 24 0.37 5.67 4.29
C LYS A 24 -0.71 5.78 3.22
N GLU A 25 -0.44 5.37 1.98
CA GLU A 25 -1.47 5.32 0.94
C GLU A 25 -2.58 4.33 1.31
N LEU A 26 -2.24 3.12 1.79
CA LEU A 26 -3.23 2.16 2.28
C LEU A 26 -4.08 2.74 3.44
N MET A 27 -3.44 3.38 4.42
CA MET A 27 -4.16 4.02 5.55
C MET A 27 -5.10 5.13 5.07
N LYS A 28 -4.66 5.93 4.08
CA LYS A 28 -5.47 6.98 3.47
C LYS A 28 -6.68 6.39 2.74
N HIS A 29 -6.47 5.37 1.91
CA HIS A 29 -7.55 4.71 1.18
C HIS A 29 -8.58 4.06 2.11
N ARG A 30 -8.17 3.57 3.28
CA ARG A 30 -9.06 3.05 4.33
C ARG A 30 -9.77 4.14 5.13
N GLY A 31 -9.44 5.41 4.93
CA GLY A 31 -10.03 6.52 5.66
C GLY A 31 -9.47 6.75 7.06
N PHE A 32 -8.36 6.10 7.45
CA PHE A 32 -7.72 6.33 8.76
C PHE A 32 -6.99 7.66 8.84
N ILE A 33 -6.47 8.16 7.71
CA ILE A 33 -5.77 9.43 7.62
C ILE A 33 -6.23 10.21 6.38
N GLY A 34 -6.18 11.55 6.44
CA GLY A 34 -6.58 12.40 5.31
C GLY A 34 -5.55 12.50 4.19
N THR A 35 -4.26 12.24 4.48
CA THR A 35 -3.17 12.34 3.49
C THR A 35 -2.11 11.25 3.66
N ALA A 36 -1.57 10.81 2.52
CA ALA A 36 -0.47 9.85 2.44
C ALA A 36 0.91 10.52 2.38
N ASP A 37 0.97 11.86 2.52
CA ASP A 37 2.22 12.62 2.35
C ASP A 37 3.32 12.15 3.30
N VAL A 38 4.52 11.98 2.76
CA VAL A 38 5.72 11.61 3.52
C VAL A 38 6.68 12.80 3.59
N ARG A 39 7.49 12.82 4.64
CA ARG A 39 8.58 13.80 4.78
C ARG A 39 9.88 13.19 4.27
N SER A 40 10.78 14.06 3.82
CA SER A 40 12.17 13.69 3.51
C SER A 40 12.80 12.89 4.67
N PRO A 41 13.57 11.82 4.41
CA PRO A 41 14.14 11.39 3.11
C PRO A 41 13.22 10.50 2.26
N THR A 42 12.04 10.13 2.76
CA THR A 42 11.13 9.26 2.03
C THR A 42 10.43 10.05 0.91
N VAL A 43 10.41 9.47 -0.28
CA VAL A 43 9.70 10.04 -1.44
C VAL A 43 8.25 9.54 -1.49
N PRO A 44 7.29 10.37 -1.89
CA PRO A 44 5.94 9.92 -2.20
C PRO A 44 5.97 8.89 -3.33
N ILE A 45 5.00 7.97 -3.33
CA ILE A 45 4.80 7.06 -4.45
C ILE A 45 4.16 7.79 -5.63
N ASP A 46 4.58 7.42 -6.84
CA ASP A 46 4.04 7.96 -8.09
C ASP A 46 2.68 7.33 -8.44
N THR A 47 2.03 7.87 -9.48
CA THR A 47 0.72 7.38 -9.96
C THR A 47 0.78 5.91 -10.37
N ARG A 48 1.88 5.48 -10.98
CA ARG A 48 2.04 4.11 -11.49
C ARG A 48 2.11 3.10 -10.33
N THR A 49 2.86 3.41 -9.30
CA THR A 49 2.96 2.62 -8.07
C THR A 49 1.60 2.52 -7.36
N LYS A 50 0.81 3.61 -7.38
CA LYS A 50 -0.56 3.58 -6.83
C LYS A 50 -1.47 2.64 -7.61
N GLU A 51 -1.42 2.67 -8.93
CA GLU A 51 -2.18 1.75 -9.79
C GLU A 51 -1.78 0.30 -9.51
N GLU A 52 -0.49 0.01 -9.44
CA GLU A 52 0.03 -1.34 -9.13
C GLU A 52 -0.43 -1.83 -7.76
N LEU A 53 -0.43 -0.96 -6.74
CA LEU A 53 -0.94 -1.28 -5.42
C LEU A 53 -2.44 -1.65 -5.47
N ASN A 54 -3.23 -0.90 -6.24
CA ASN A 54 -4.66 -1.18 -6.41
C ASN A 54 -4.89 -2.52 -7.16
N ASP A 55 -4.12 -2.79 -8.21
CA ASP A 55 -4.18 -4.05 -8.94
C ASP A 55 -3.78 -5.24 -8.06
N LEU A 56 -2.76 -5.08 -7.22
CA LEU A 56 -2.33 -6.10 -6.26
C LEU A 56 -3.45 -6.44 -5.28
N ILE A 57 -4.10 -5.44 -4.69
CA ILE A 57 -5.19 -5.62 -3.73
C ILE A 57 -6.38 -6.31 -4.40
N LYS A 58 -6.73 -5.88 -5.61
CA LYS A 58 -7.79 -6.49 -6.41
C LYS A 58 -7.48 -7.96 -6.72
N ALA A 59 -6.24 -8.29 -7.07
CA ALA A 59 -5.80 -9.66 -7.32
C ALA A 59 -5.87 -10.56 -6.07
N LEU A 60 -5.74 -10.00 -4.87
CA LEU A 60 -5.95 -10.71 -3.61
C LEU A 60 -7.43 -10.99 -3.30
N GLY A 61 -8.35 -10.57 -4.16
CA GLY A 61 -9.79 -10.67 -3.94
C GLY A 61 -10.25 -9.83 -2.74
N LYS A 62 -9.54 -8.73 -2.47
CA LYS A 62 -9.85 -7.78 -1.42
C LYS A 62 -10.20 -6.44 -2.04
N ASN A 63 -11.09 -5.69 -1.40
CA ASN A 63 -11.13 -4.25 -1.62
C ASN A 63 -10.18 -3.59 -0.63
N ILE A 64 -9.58 -2.47 -1.01
CA ILE A 64 -8.67 -1.72 -0.14
C ILE A 64 -9.35 -1.28 1.18
N THR A 65 -10.68 -1.19 1.18
CA THR A 65 -11.55 -0.91 2.32
C THR A 65 -11.70 -2.09 3.29
N ASP A 66 -11.44 -3.31 2.83
CA ASP A 66 -11.69 -4.55 3.57
C ASP A 66 -10.44 -5.10 4.30
N ILE A 67 -9.31 -4.41 4.14
CA ILE A 67 -8.01 -4.75 4.75
C ILE A 67 -7.78 -3.85 5.96
#